data_AF-A0A0D8ZPG1-F1
#
_entry.id   AF-A0A0D8ZPG1-F1
#
_cell.length_a   1.000
_cell.length_b   1.000
_cell.length_c   1.000
_cell.angle_alpha   90.00
_cell.angle_beta   90.00
_cell.angle_gamma   90.00
#
_symmetry.space_group_name_H-M   'P 1'
#
loop_
_entity.id
_entity.type
_entity.pdbx_description
1 polymer ?
#
loop_
_entity_poly.entity_id
_entity_poly.type
_entity_poly.pdbx_seq_one_letter_code
_entity_poly.pdbx_strand_id
1 'polypeptide(L)'
;MLINWIYEENLKLLLETLSCLVDYSFDESDWVAFNIGIVNTNVEKDEWYEYQLIGKQTIEVKIAADPGSCVIHVQLQSKPDVEEKAEVAITIFSNTKWCKSSQPQRKKARKMT
;
A
#
# COMPACT_ATOMS: atom_id res chain seq x y z
N MET A 1 8.23 10.15 -11.38
CA MET A 1 6.93 9.51 -11.08
C MET A 1 7.12 8.00 -11.19
N LEU A 2 6.90 7.29 -10.09
CA LEU A 2 7.04 5.84 -9.99
C LEU A 2 5.67 5.18 -9.99
N ILE A 3 5.53 4.08 -10.74
CA ILE A 3 4.30 3.29 -10.79
C ILE A 3 4.66 1.83 -10.54
N ASN A 4 4.00 1.20 -9.58
CA ASN A 4 4.18 -0.22 -9.29
C ASN A 4 2.92 -0.80 -8.62
N TRP A 5 2.96 -2.08 -8.26
CA TRP A 5 1.93 -2.76 -7.50
C TRP A 5 2.54 -3.47 -6.28
N ILE A 6 1.75 -3.62 -5.21
CA ILE A 6 2.13 -4.33 -3.99
C ILE A 6 0.98 -5.22 -3.52
N TYR A 7 1.26 -6.17 -2.64
CA TYR A 7 0.19 -6.83 -1.89
C TYR A 7 -0.43 -5.89 -0.86
N GLU A 8 -1.74 -5.96 -0.69
CA GLU A 8 -2.52 -5.14 0.26
C GLU A 8 -1.96 -5.17 1.68
N GLU A 9 -1.49 -6.34 2.12
CA GLU A 9 -0.88 -6.54 3.44
C GLU A 9 0.40 -5.72 3.68
N ASN A 10 1.08 -5.29 2.61
CA ASN A 10 2.29 -4.48 2.69
C ASN A 10 2.00 -2.98 2.67
N LEU A 11 0.75 -2.55 2.46
CA LEU A 11 0.42 -1.13 2.31
C LEU A 11 0.87 -0.30 3.51
N LYS A 12 0.52 -0.73 4.74
CA LYS A 12 0.88 0.02 5.96
C LYS A 12 2.40 0.17 6.09
N LEU A 13 3.15 -0.91 5.87
CA LEU A 13 4.61 -0.90 5.97
C LEU A 13 5.26 0.00 4.91
N LEU A 14 4.73 -0.01 3.68
CA LEU A 14 5.17 0.90 2.64
C LEU A 14 4.93 2.35 3.06
N LEU A 15 3.72 2.68 3.52
CA LEU A 15 3.36 4.05 3.94
C LEU A 15 4.23 4.54 5.10
N GLU A 16 4.40 3.74 6.15
CA GLU A 16 5.29 4.05 7.28
C GLU A 16 6.75 4.29 6.80
N THR A 17 7.24 3.46 5.87
CA THR A 17 8.58 3.62 5.29
C THR A 17 8.71 4.93 4.50
N LEU A 18 7.74 5.23 3.63
CA LEU A 18 7.70 6.48 2.86
C LEU A 18 7.62 7.70 3.77
N SER A 19 6.82 7.63 4.83
CA SER A 19 6.73 8.69 5.84
C SER A 19 8.05 8.91 6.56
N CYS A 20 8.76 7.83 6.91
CA CYS A 20 10.10 7.90 7.49
C CYS A 20 11.10 8.59 6.54
N LEU A 21 11.03 8.32 5.22
CA LEU A 21 11.92 8.94 4.23
C LEU A 21 11.80 10.46 4.17
N VAL A 22 10.59 10.98 4.43
CA VAL A 22 10.32 12.42 4.36
C VAL A 22 10.14 13.10 5.71
N ASP A 23 10.35 12.40 6.83
CA ASP A 23 10.13 12.94 8.18
C ASP A 23 8.67 13.37 8.41
N TYR A 24 7.72 12.61 7.86
CA TYR A 24 6.29 12.73 8.13
C TYR A 24 5.90 11.83 9.31
N SER A 25 5.14 12.36 10.27
CA SER A 25 4.68 11.61 11.43
C SER A 25 3.42 10.81 11.11
N PHE A 26 3.58 9.65 10.48
CA PHE A 26 2.46 8.76 10.17
C PHE A 26 1.89 8.17 11.45
N ASP A 27 0.59 8.37 11.68
CA ASP A 27 -0.12 7.87 12.85
C ASP A 27 -1.34 6.99 12.49
N GLU A 28 -2.11 6.61 13.50
CA GLU A 28 -3.27 5.73 13.31
C GLU A 28 -4.40 6.44 12.53
N SER A 29 -4.51 7.76 12.63
CA SER A 29 -5.50 8.53 11.87
C SER A 29 -5.20 8.53 10.38
N ASP A 30 -3.92 8.63 10.00
CA ASP A 30 -3.47 8.46 8.62
C ASP A 30 -3.80 7.07 8.11
N TRP A 31 -3.51 6.04 8.92
CA TRP A 31 -3.84 4.67 8.56
C TRP A 31 -5.34 4.46 8.34
N VAL A 32 -6.20 5.06 9.17
CA VAL A 32 -7.66 5.03 8.98
C VAL A 32 -8.05 5.75 7.68
N ALA A 33 -7.44 6.90 7.36
CA ALA A 33 -7.71 7.62 6.12
C ALA A 33 -7.41 6.77 4.88
N PHE A 34 -6.28 6.06 4.85
CA PHE A 34 -5.95 5.14 3.76
C PHE A 34 -6.91 3.96 3.64
N ASN A 35 -7.30 3.34 4.76
CA ASN A 35 -8.28 2.25 4.75
C ASN A 35 -9.66 2.68 4.25
N ILE A 36 -10.11 3.89 4.59
CA ILE A 36 -11.37 4.43 4.08
C ILE A 36 -11.23 4.81 2.60
N GLY A 37 -10.11 5.45 2.26
CA GLY A 37 -9.83 5.94 0.92
C GLY A 37 -9.83 4.83 -0.12
N ILE A 38 -9.20 3.69 0.19
CA ILE A 38 -9.03 2.59 -0.77
C ILE A 38 -10.33 1.86 -1.11
N VAL A 39 -11.31 1.84 -0.21
CA VAL A 39 -12.57 1.07 -0.37
C VAL A 39 -13.35 1.46 -1.63
N ASN A 40 -13.23 2.72 -2.06
CA ASN A 40 -13.94 3.24 -3.23
C ASN A 40 -13.03 3.40 -4.47
N THR A 41 -11.88 2.73 -4.49
CA THR A 41 -10.94 2.79 -5.62
C THR A 41 -11.07 1.57 -6.52
N ASN A 42 -10.69 1.74 -7.78
CA ASN A 42 -10.68 0.69 -8.78
C ASN A 42 -9.71 1.06 -9.90
N VAL A 43 -8.61 0.32 -10.01
CA VAL A 43 -7.58 0.58 -11.03
C VAL A 43 -8.11 0.40 -12.46
N GLU A 44 -9.02 -0.54 -12.72
CA GLU A 44 -9.60 -0.79 -14.04
C GLU A 44 -10.51 0.36 -14.51
N LYS A 45 -10.99 1.17 -13.56
CA LYS A 45 -11.85 2.34 -13.82
C LYS A 45 -11.11 3.67 -13.68
N ASP A 46 -9.80 3.65 -13.43
CA ASP A 46 -9.00 4.84 -13.15
C ASP A 46 -9.52 5.64 -11.93
N GLU A 47 -10.08 4.94 -10.93
CA GLU A 47 -10.57 5.52 -9.68
C GLU A 47 -9.47 5.38 -8.62
N TRP A 48 -8.77 6.48 -8.33
CA TRP A 48 -7.63 6.50 -7.39
C TRP A 48 -7.93 7.31 -6.12
N TYR A 49 -7.37 6.85 -5.00
CA TYR A 49 -7.28 7.62 -3.77
C TYR A 49 -5.94 8.35 -3.72
N GLU A 50 -5.96 9.64 -3.44
CA GLU A 50 -4.77 10.48 -3.37
C GLU A 50 -4.53 10.97 -1.94
N TYR A 51 -3.27 10.93 -1.51
CA TYR A 51 -2.83 11.39 -0.20
C TYR A 51 -1.45 12.04 -0.29
N GLN A 52 -1.17 13.03 0.56
CA GLN A 52 0.13 13.69 0.59
C GLN A 52 0.82 13.46 1.93
N LEU A 53 2.02 12.88 1.88
CA LEU A 53 2.90 12.78 3.04
C LEU A 53 3.76 14.05 3.10
N ILE A 54 3.33 15.03 3.91
CA ILE A 54 3.94 16.37 3.97
C ILE A 54 4.90 16.46 5.15
N GLY A 55 6.15 16.04 4.93
CA GLY A 55 7.24 16.19 5.91
C GLY A 55 8.24 17.28 5.50
N LYS A 56 9.54 17.02 5.69
CA LYS A 56 10.63 17.84 5.12
C LYS A 56 10.59 17.91 3.60
N GLN A 57 10.11 16.83 2.98
CA GLN A 57 9.78 16.76 1.55
C GLN A 57 8.37 16.18 1.41
N THR A 58 7.79 16.33 0.23
CA THR A 58 6.44 15.81 -0.05
C THR A 58 6.53 14.60 -0.95
N ILE A 59 5.81 13.54 -0.58
CA ILE A 59 5.46 12.44 -1.49
C ILE A 59 3.95 12.51 -1.71
N GLU A 60 3.56 12.70 -2.97
CA GLU A 60 2.19 12.45 -3.42
C GLU A 60 2.03 10.95 -3.65
N VAL A 61 1.10 10.34 -2.92
CA VAL A 61 0.79 8.92 -2.98
C VAL A 61 -0.58 8.77 -3.61
N LYS A 62 -0.66 8.03 -4.72
CA LYS A 62 -1.95 7.56 -5.26
C LYS A 62 -2.03 6.07 -5.13
N ILE A 63 -3.18 5.56 -4.70
CA ILE A 63 -3.44 4.13 -4.61
C ILE A 63 -4.77 3.76 -5.25
N ALA A 64 -4.82 2.57 -5.85
CA ALA A 64 -6.06 1.99 -6.34
C ALA A 64 -6.05 0.47 -6.13
N ALA A 65 -7.17 -0.07 -5.64
CA ALA A 65 -7.37 -1.51 -5.53
C ALA A 65 -7.54 -2.15 -6.92
N ASP A 66 -6.99 -3.35 -7.09
CA ASP A 66 -7.24 -4.21 -8.25
C ASP A 66 -8.39 -5.21 -7.93
N PRO A 67 -9.60 -5.04 -8.50
CA PRO A 67 -10.78 -5.82 -8.13
C PRO A 67 -10.59 -7.34 -8.25
N GLY A 68 -10.98 -8.07 -7.21
CA GLY A 68 -10.89 -9.54 -7.20
C GLY A 68 -9.49 -10.09 -6.93
N SER A 69 -8.51 -9.22 -6.65
CA SER A 69 -7.15 -9.58 -6.22
C SER A 69 -6.89 -9.15 -4.77
N CYS A 70 -5.66 -9.35 -4.29
CA CYS A 70 -5.14 -8.76 -3.04
C CYS A 70 -4.00 -7.78 -3.34
N VAL A 71 -4.08 -7.10 -4.48
CA VAL A 71 -3.05 -6.20 -5.01
C VAL A 71 -3.57 -4.77 -4.99
N ILE A 72 -2.67 -3.84 -4.68
CA ILE A 72 -2.88 -2.41 -4.74
C ILE A 72 -1.87 -1.84 -5.74
N HIS A 73 -2.37 -1.07 -6.69
CA HIS A 73 -1.53 -0.22 -7.52
C HIS A 73 -1.16 1.04 -6.76
N VAL A 74 0.10 1.44 -6.87
CA VAL A 74 0.65 2.60 -6.19
C VAL A 74 1.36 3.48 -7.21
N GLN A 75 1.08 4.78 -7.18
CA GLN A 75 1.82 5.81 -7.88
C GLN A 75 2.44 6.76 -6.87
N LEU A 76 3.73 7.04 -7.04
CA LEU A 76 4.48 7.95 -6.18
C LEU A 76 5.05 9.09 -7.02
N GLN A 77 4.85 10.31 -6.54
CA GLN A 77 5.47 11.50 -7.11
C GLN A 77 6.17 12.30 -6.02
N SER A 78 7.44 12.62 -6.25
CA SER A 78 8.29 13.34 -5.30
C SER A 78 9.46 14.00 -6.02
N LYS A 79 10.37 14.64 -5.28
CA LYS A 79 11.63 15.16 -5.84
C LYS A 79 12.60 14.02 -6.15
N PRO A 80 13.54 14.19 -7.10
CA PRO A 80 14.43 13.10 -7.54
C PRO A 80 15.19 12.38 -6.42
N ASP A 81 15.64 13.10 -5.39
CA ASP A 81 16.40 12.56 -4.27
C ASP A 81 15.57 11.68 -3.31
N VAL A 82 14.26 11.90 -3.28
CA VAL A 82 13.29 11.06 -2.56
C VAL A 82 12.80 9.92 -3.46
N GLU A 83 12.64 10.19 -4.76
CA GLU A 83 12.14 9.24 -5.74
C GLU A 83 13.02 7.98 -5.80
N GLU A 84 14.34 8.12 -5.89
CA GLU A 84 15.26 6.97 -5.90
C GLU A 84 15.11 6.08 -4.65
N LYS A 85 14.86 6.66 -3.48
CA LYS A 85 14.66 5.92 -2.22
C LYS A 85 13.28 5.27 -2.16
N ALA A 86 12.26 5.97 -2.66
CA ALA A 86 10.90 5.46 -2.76
C ALA A 86 10.83 4.27 -3.75
N GLU A 87 11.62 4.30 -4.83
CA GLU A 87 11.75 3.19 -5.79
C GLU A 87 12.32 1.93 -5.13
N VAL A 88 13.34 2.08 -4.28
CA VAL A 88 13.88 0.95 -3.52
C VAL A 88 12.82 0.39 -2.56
N ALA A 89 12.12 1.26 -1.82
CA ALA A 89 11.08 0.83 -0.89
C ALA A 89 9.97 0.05 -1.61
N ILE A 90 9.43 0.57 -2.72
CA ILE A 90 8.36 -0.10 -3.47
C ILE A 90 8.84 -1.40 -4.12
N THR A 91 10.10 -1.48 -4.54
CA THR A 91 10.71 -2.71 -5.09
C THR A 91 10.81 -3.82 -4.03
N ILE A 92 11.12 -3.46 -2.79
CA ILE A 92 11.12 -4.41 -1.67
C ILE A 92 9.71 -4.95 -1.44
N PHE A 93 8.72 -4.06 -1.28
CA PHE A 93 7.36 -4.46 -0.92
C PHE A 93 6.53 -5.08 -2.05
N SER A 94 6.93 -4.90 -3.32
CA SER A 94 6.31 -5.57 -4.48
C SER A 94 6.75 -7.04 -4.61
N ASN A 95 7.98 -7.36 -4.21
CA ASN A 95 8.55 -8.71 -4.35
C ASN A 95 8.38 -9.60 -3.11
N THR A 96 7.89 -9.05 -2.01
CA THR A 96 7.65 -9.80 -0.78
C THR A 96 6.16 -10.06 -0.59
N LYS A 97 5.74 -11.32 -0.69
CA LYS A 97 4.46 -11.74 -0.12
C LYS A 97 4.68 -11.97 1.37
N TRP A 98 4.27 -11.04 2.21
CA TRP A 98 4.40 -11.19 3.66
C TRP A 98 3.29 -12.12 4.17
N CYS A 99 3.46 -13.43 3.94
CA CYS A 99 2.54 -14.43 4.44
C CYS A 99 2.55 -14.40 5.98
N LYS A 100 1.51 -13.82 6.61
CA LYS A 100 1.23 -14.04 8.03
C LYS A 100 1.05 -15.54 8.23
N SER A 101 2.09 -16.23 8.67
CA SER A 101 2.01 -17.57 9.21
C SER A 101 1.15 -17.55 10.47
N SER A 102 -0.18 -17.53 10.33
CA SER A 102 -1.21 -17.84 11.35
C SER A 102 -2.63 -17.60 10.82
N GLN A 103 -3.18 -18.54 10.04
CA GLN A 103 -4.62 -18.86 10.16
C GLN A 103 -4.75 -20.37 10.45
N PRO A 104 -5.43 -20.78 11.53
CA PRO A 104 -5.67 -22.19 11.78
C PRO A 104 -6.59 -22.74 10.69
N GLN A 105 -6.22 -23.91 10.18
CA GLN A 105 -6.91 -24.63 9.11
C GLN A 105 -8.44 -24.60 9.27
N ARG A 106 -9.14 -24.08 8.25
CA ARG A 106 -10.56 -24.41 8.05
C ARG A 106 -10.63 -25.92 7.78
N LYS A 107 -10.82 -26.72 8.84
CA LYS A 107 -11.23 -28.12 8.73
C LYS A 107 -12.54 -28.15 7.94
N LYS A 108 -12.50 -28.61 6.69
CA LYS A 108 -13.71 -29.01 5.98
C LYS A 108 -14.31 -30.18 6.77
N ALA A 109 -15.41 -29.94 7.47
CA ALA A 109 -16.23 -31.00 8.02
C ALA A 109 -16.70 -31.86 6.84
N ARG A 110 -16.13 -33.07 6.72
CA ARG A 110 -16.73 -34.13 5.91
C ARG A 110 -18.11 -34.40 6.50
N LYS A 111 -19.17 -34.15 5.74
CA LYS A 111 -20.47 -34.77 6.01
C LYS A 111 -20.26 -36.28 5.90
N MET A 112 -20.43 -36.99 7.02
CA MET A 112 -20.63 -38.43 7.03
C MET A 112 -22.13 -38.69 7.21
N THR A 113 -22.65 -39.42 6.22
CA THR A 113 -23.91 -40.16 6.19
C THR A 113 -25.19 -39.35 6.08
#